data_AF-A0A6N6WP17-F1
#
_entry.id   AF-A0A6N6WP17-F1
#
_cell.length_a   1.000
_cell.length_b   1.000
_cell.length_c   1.000
_cell.angle_alpha   90.00
_cell.angle_beta   90.00
_cell.angle_gamma   90.00
#
_symmetry.space_group_name_H-M   'P 1'
#
loop_
_entity.id
_entity.type
_entity.pdbx_description
1 polymer ?
#
loop_
_entity_poly.entity_id
_entity_poly.type
_entity_poly.pdbx_seq_one_letter_code
_entity_poly.pdbx_strand_id
1 'polypeptide(L)'
;YYAWVQNHLKEHPADRVVGFNKMPGLDVYFAADVCYAEKVAQEKGFLYRLTSRYRHYAAFERATFEQGKSTKLMMLTDKQIADFQKHYQTEPERFQILPPGIYPDRKYSEQIPNSREIYRQKNGIKEQQNLLLQVGSDFGRKGVDRSI
;
A
#
# COMPACT_ATOMS: atom_id res chain seq x y z
N TYR A 1 3.85 19.14 -2.63
CA TYR A 1 5.06 18.61 -1.99
C TYR A 1 6.23 18.46 -2.97
N TYR A 2 6.03 17.96 -4.19
CA TYR A 2 7.11 17.79 -5.18
C TYR A 2 8.06 18.99 -5.34
N ALA A 3 7.54 20.21 -5.53
CA ALA A 3 8.36 21.41 -5.69
C ALA A 3 9.28 21.68 -4.48
N TRP A 4 8.79 21.44 -3.27
CA TRP A 4 9.58 21.56 -2.06
C TRP A 4 10.71 20.51 -2.01
N VAL A 5 10.40 19.26 -2.35
CA VAL A 5 11.41 18.19 -2.40
C VAL A 5 12.50 18.50 -3.42
N GLN A 6 12.12 18.99 -4.60
CA GLN A 6 13.08 19.37 -5.64
C GLN A 6 13.99 20.51 -5.22
N ASN A 7 13.46 21.52 -4.50
CA ASN A 7 14.29 22.58 -3.96
C ASN A 7 15.25 22.05 -2.89
N HIS A 8 14.77 21.20 -2.00
CA HIS A 8 15.60 20.60 -0.96
C HIS A 8 16.73 19.74 -1.54
N LEU A 9 16.46 18.95 -2.58
CA LEU A 9 17.48 18.11 -3.24
C LEU A 9 18.54 18.93 -4.01
N LYS A 10 18.23 20.16 -4.41
CA LYS A 10 19.24 21.07 -5.01
C LYS A 10 20.23 21.57 -3.96
N GLU A 11 19.74 21.88 -2.76
CA GLU A 11 20.56 22.35 -1.64
C GLU A 11 21.27 21.18 -0.93
N HIS A 12 20.66 20.00 -0.94
CA HIS A 12 21.13 18.79 -0.30
C HIS A 12 21.04 17.60 -1.27
N PRO A 13 22.01 17.46 -2.19
CA PRO A 13 22.03 16.35 -3.14
C PRO A 13 22.06 15.01 -2.41
N ALA A 14 21.28 14.05 -2.92
CA ALA A 14 21.25 12.68 -2.44
C ALA A 14 21.63 11.73 -3.58
N ASP A 15 22.35 10.65 -3.26
CA ASP A 15 22.70 9.63 -4.25
C ASP A 15 21.48 8.88 -4.79
N ARG A 16 20.43 8.76 -3.96
CA ARG A 16 19.17 8.08 -4.29
C ARG A 16 17.98 8.75 -3.60
N VAL A 17 16.84 8.79 -4.30
CA VAL A 17 15.56 9.28 -3.78
C VAL A 17 14.57 8.14 -3.66
N VAL A 18 14.15 7.85 -2.42
CA VAL A 18 13.15 6.82 -2.11
C VAL A 18 11.82 7.48 -1.73
N GLY A 19 10.77 7.14 -2.47
CA GLY A 19 9.44 7.71 -2.28
C GLY A 19 8.45 6.72 -1.66
N PHE A 20 7.72 7.18 -0.66
CA PHE A 20 6.48 6.53 -0.17
C PHE A 20 5.23 7.10 -0.83
N ASN A 21 5.36 8.25 -1.49
CA ASN A 21 4.34 8.88 -2.32
C ASN A 21 4.82 8.92 -3.77
N LYS A 22 3.91 8.74 -4.72
CA LYS A 22 4.19 8.76 -6.18
C LYS A 22 4.60 10.16 -6.58
N MET A 23 5.80 10.36 -7.13
CA MET A 23 6.22 11.65 -7.69
C MET A 23 7.29 11.46 -8.76
N PRO A 24 7.46 12.44 -9.66
CA PRO A 24 8.58 12.43 -10.60
C PRO A 24 9.94 12.40 -9.91
N GLY A 25 10.93 11.76 -10.53
CA GLY A 25 12.32 11.80 -10.09
C GLY A 25 12.70 10.83 -8.97
N LEU A 26 11.89 9.80 -8.72
CA LEU A 26 12.20 8.74 -7.77
C LEU A 26 13.16 7.70 -8.38
N ASP A 27 14.16 7.29 -7.61
CA ASP A 27 14.94 6.07 -7.91
C ASP A 27 14.18 4.82 -7.50
N VAL A 28 13.53 4.88 -6.33
CA VAL A 28 12.77 3.76 -5.77
C VAL A 28 11.44 4.26 -5.24
N TYR A 29 10.35 3.56 -5.56
CA TYR A 29 9.02 3.81 -5.00
C TYR A 29 8.56 2.61 -4.17
N PHE A 30 8.17 2.85 -2.93
CA PHE A 30 7.51 1.88 -2.07
C PHE A 30 5.99 1.97 -2.24
N ALA A 31 5.41 1.02 -2.96
CA ALA A 31 4.00 1.02 -3.36
C ALA A 31 3.09 0.49 -2.26
N ALA A 32 2.76 1.38 -1.30
CA ALA A 32 1.71 1.14 -0.33
C ALA A 32 0.29 1.41 -0.87
N ASP A 33 0.19 2.12 -2.00
CA ASP A 33 -1.08 2.59 -2.55
C ASP A 33 -1.62 1.68 -3.67
N VAL A 34 -2.93 1.78 -3.91
CA VAL A 34 -3.58 1.21 -5.09
C VAL A 34 -3.22 2.00 -6.36
N CYS A 35 -3.38 1.36 -7.53
CA CYS A 35 -3.34 2.06 -8.81
C CYS A 35 -4.52 3.05 -8.89
N TYR A 36 -4.22 4.34 -8.94
CA TYR A 36 -5.23 5.39 -8.91
C TYR A 36 -6.01 5.42 -10.23
N ALA A 37 -5.35 5.21 -11.37
CA ALA A 37 -6.01 5.04 -12.66
C ALA A 37 -7.02 3.88 -12.67
N GLU A 38 -6.66 2.70 -12.13
CA GLU A 38 -7.61 1.56 -12.04
C GLU A 38 -8.77 1.89 -11.11
N LYS A 39 -8.50 2.46 -9.93
CA LYS A 39 -9.56 2.86 -8.99
C LYS A 39 -10.56 3.83 -9.63
N VAL A 40 -10.05 4.85 -10.32
CA VAL A 40 -10.90 5.82 -11.01
C VAL A 40 -11.66 5.18 -12.17
N ALA A 41 -11.04 4.25 -12.91
CA ALA A 41 -11.72 3.53 -13.99
C ALA A 41 -12.88 2.66 -13.49
N GLN A 42 -12.75 2.04 -12.31
CA GLN A 42 -13.79 1.19 -11.72
C GLN A 42 -14.88 1.99 -11.00
N GLU A 43 -14.50 3.02 -10.24
CA GLU A 43 -15.41 3.68 -9.29
C GLU A 43 -15.95 5.03 -9.78
N LYS A 44 -15.38 5.64 -10.84
CA LYS A 44 -15.68 7.01 -11.24
C LYS A 44 -16.00 7.12 -12.74
N GLY A 45 -16.99 7.96 -13.05
CA GLY A 45 -17.39 8.24 -14.43
C GLY A 45 -16.37 9.07 -15.22
N PHE A 46 -16.54 9.09 -16.54
CA PHE A 46 -15.66 9.76 -17.50
C PHE A 46 -15.36 11.23 -17.14
N LEU A 47 -16.36 11.98 -16.69
CA LEU A 47 -16.23 13.40 -16.34
C LEU A 47 -15.26 13.66 -15.18
N TYR A 48 -15.07 12.70 -14.26
CA TYR A 48 -14.13 12.86 -13.14
C TYR A 48 -12.68 12.94 -13.62
N ARG A 49 -12.36 12.32 -14.76
CA ARG A 49 -11.02 12.36 -15.37
C ARG A 49 -10.64 13.76 -15.87
N LEU A 50 -11.62 14.66 -16.03
CA LEU A 50 -11.42 16.05 -16.42
C LEU A 50 -11.14 16.97 -15.22
N THR A 51 -11.11 16.45 -14.00
CA THR A 51 -10.79 17.26 -12.81
C THR A 51 -9.29 17.53 -12.72
N SER A 52 -8.91 18.72 -12.22
CA SER A 52 -7.50 19.06 -11.97
C SER A 52 -6.83 18.08 -11.01
N ARG A 53 -7.60 17.64 -10.00
CA ARG A 53 -7.15 16.64 -9.03
C ARG A 53 -6.75 15.34 -9.70
N TYR A 54 -7.61 14.77 -10.56
CA TYR A 54 -7.28 13.54 -11.27
C TYR A 54 -6.03 13.72 -12.14
N ARG A 55 -5.98 14.80 -12.93
CA ARG A 55 -4.83 15.05 -13.82
C ARG A 55 -3.51 15.10 -13.05
N HIS A 56 -3.50 15.73 -11.87
CA HIS A 56 -2.30 15.79 -11.04
C HIS A 56 -1.84 14.41 -10.57
N TYR A 57 -2.73 13.62 -9.97
CA TYR A 57 -2.39 12.27 -9.48
C TYR A 57 -2.02 11.33 -10.63
N ALA A 58 -2.75 11.38 -11.74
CA ALA A 58 -2.43 10.57 -12.92
C ALA A 58 -1.08 10.94 -13.54
N ALA A 59 -0.69 12.23 -13.53
CA ALA A 59 0.62 12.65 -14.00
C ALA A 59 1.74 12.13 -13.09
N PHE A 60 1.55 12.16 -11.77
CA PHE A 60 2.52 11.64 -10.81
C PHE A 60 2.64 10.13 -10.90
N GLU A 61 1.52 9.44 -11.11
CA GLU A 61 1.48 8.00 -11.34
C GLU A 61 2.20 7.65 -12.65
N ARG A 62 1.95 8.35 -13.77
CA ARG A 62 2.71 8.17 -15.02
C ARG A 62 4.20 8.40 -14.81
N ALA A 63 4.58 9.48 -14.15
CA ALA A 63 6.00 9.80 -13.92
C ALA A 63 6.74 8.70 -13.13
N THR A 64 6.01 7.90 -12.35
CA THR A 64 6.56 6.80 -11.54
C THR A 64 6.48 5.45 -12.27
N PHE A 65 5.36 5.15 -12.93
CA PHE A 65 5.02 3.81 -13.43
C PHE A 65 5.05 3.63 -14.94
N GLU A 66 5.02 4.71 -15.72
CA GLU A 66 5.01 4.64 -17.19
C GLU A 66 6.22 3.85 -17.72
N GLN A 67 6.03 3.19 -18.86
CA GLN A 67 7.11 2.54 -19.58
C GLN A 67 8.26 3.52 -19.88
N GLY A 68 9.50 3.02 -19.81
CA GLY A 68 10.73 3.77 -20.07
C GLY A 68 11.26 4.55 -18.87
N LYS A 69 10.61 4.49 -17.69
CA LYS A 69 11.12 5.13 -16.48
C LYS A 69 12.15 4.23 -15.79
N SER A 70 13.12 4.85 -15.12
CA SER A 70 14.18 4.14 -14.39
C SER A 70 13.78 3.73 -12.98
N THR A 71 12.67 4.25 -12.44
CA THR A 71 12.23 4.02 -11.06
C THR A 71 11.98 2.54 -10.80
N LYS A 72 12.62 1.99 -9.76
CA LYS A 72 12.37 0.65 -9.24
C LYS A 72 11.16 0.65 -8.30
N LEU A 73 10.31 -0.37 -8.42
CA LEU A 73 8.98 -0.38 -7.84
C LEU A 73 8.88 -1.54 -6.84
N MET A 74 8.82 -1.20 -5.56
CA MET A 74 8.64 -2.18 -4.49
C MET A 74 7.15 -2.38 -4.23
N MET A 75 6.64 -3.56 -4.54
CA MET A 75 5.21 -3.89 -4.58
C MET A 75 4.83 -4.85 -3.46
N LEU A 76 3.60 -4.77 -2.96
CA LEU A 76 3.13 -5.67 -1.89
C LEU A 76 2.40 -6.91 -2.43
N THR A 77 1.82 -6.82 -3.63
CA THR A 77 1.00 -7.90 -4.21
C THR A 77 1.12 -7.94 -5.73
N ASP A 78 0.97 -9.14 -6.32
CA ASP A 78 0.94 -9.33 -7.77
C ASP A 78 -0.26 -8.64 -8.43
N LYS A 79 -1.38 -8.52 -7.70
CA LYS A 79 -2.55 -7.78 -8.17
C LYS A 79 -2.20 -6.32 -8.47
N GLN A 80 -1.45 -5.66 -7.59
CA GLN A 80 -1.02 -4.28 -7.85
C GLN A 80 -0.14 -4.21 -9.10
N ILE A 81 0.80 -5.16 -9.28
CA ILE A 81 1.65 -5.22 -10.48
C ILE A 81 0.78 -5.29 -11.74
N ALA A 82 -0.19 -6.21 -11.78
CA ALA A 82 -1.07 -6.37 -12.92
C ALA A 82 -1.88 -5.08 -13.22
N ASP A 83 -2.38 -4.41 -12.18
CA ASP A 83 -3.10 -3.14 -12.34
C ASP A 83 -2.20 -2.05 -12.94
N PHE A 84 -0.94 -1.92 -12.50
CA PHE A 84 0.00 -0.94 -13.05
C PHE A 84 0.41 -1.29 -14.49
N GLN A 85 0.68 -2.56 -14.79
CA GLN A 85 1.02 -3.00 -16.15
C GLN A 85 -0.11 -2.74 -17.14
N LYS A 86 -1.36 -2.97 -16.73
CA LYS A 86 -2.56 -2.69 -17.54
C LYS A 86 -2.66 -1.23 -17.96
N HIS A 87 -2.36 -0.28 -17.04
CA HIS A 87 -2.54 1.16 -17.30
C HIS A 87 -1.31 1.86 -17.88
N TYR A 88 -0.11 1.36 -17.57
CA TYR A 88 1.14 2.08 -17.81
C TYR A 88 2.17 1.29 -18.61
N GLN A 89 1.86 0.04 -18.96
CA GLN A 89 2.76 -0.85 -19.70
C GLN A 89 4.14 -0.99 -19.05
N THR A 90 4.16 -0.90 -17.71
CA THR A 90 5.39 -0.95 -16.91
C THR A 90 6.15 -2.25 -17.12
N GLU A 91 7.47 -2.15 -17.24
CA GLU A 91 8.33 -3.28 -17.49
C GLU A 91 8.42 -4.23 -16.28
N PRO A 92 8.26 -5.57 -16.47
CA PRO A 92 8.29 -6.54 -15.37
C PRO A 92 9.52 -6.44 -14.45
N GLU A 93 10.70 -6.20 -15.02
CA GLU A 93 11.99 -6.12 -14.34
C GLU A 93 12.16 -4.89 -13.43
N ARG A 94 11.20 -3.97 -13.46
CA ARG A 94 11.15 -2.83 -12.53
C ARG A 94 10.42 -3.17 -11.24
N PHE A 95 9.59 -4.20 -11.24
CA PHE A 95 8.83 -4.61 -10.07
C PHE A 95 9.64 -5.56 -9.19
N GLN A 96 9.56 -5.32 -7.88
CA GLN A 96 10.10 -6.20 -6.86
C GLN A 96 9.02 -6.43 -5.80
N ILE A 97 8.53 -7.66 -5.68
CA ILE A 97 7.61 -8.02 -4.61
C ILE A 97 8.38 -8.04 -3.29
N LEU A 98 7.86 -7.29 -2.32
CA LEU A 98 8.37 -7.33 -0.96
C LEU A 98 7.62 -8.41 -0.18
N PRO A 99 8.34 -9.32 0.50
CA PRO A 99 7.71 -10.30 1.35
C PRO A 99 6.98 -9.60 2.51
N PRO A 100 5.82 -10.12 2.94
CA PRO A 100 5.15 -9.60 4.12
C PRO A 100 6.06 -9.76 5.34
N GLY A 101 6.33 -8.65 6.04
CA GLY A 101 7.12 -8.64 7.26
C GLY A 101 6.24 -8.63 8.51
N ILE A 102 6.61 -9.44 9.50
CA ILE A 102 6.12 -9.32 10.88
C ILE A 102 7.35 -9.10 11.76
N TYR A 103 7.28 -8.11 12.65
CA TYR A 103 8.38 -7.87 13.60
C TYR A 103 8.60 -9.12 14.47
N PRO A 104 9.85 -9.49 14.79
CA PRO A 104 10.15 -10.72 15.53
C PRO A 104 9.41 -10.83 16.88
N ASP A 105 9.27 -9.72 17.60
CA ASP A 105 8.55 -9.60 18.89
C ASP A 105 7.03 -9.75 18.77
N ARG A 106 6.50 -9.77 17.55
CA ARG A 106 5.08 -10.00 17.25
C ARG A 106 4.81 -11.40 16.70
N LYS A 107 5.82 -12.28 16.70
CA LYS A 107 5.65 -13.69 16.32
C LYS A 107 4.81 -14.41 17.36
N TYR A 108 4.01 -15.35 16.89
CA TYR A 108 3.16 -16.20 17.75
C TYR A 108 3.97 -16.98 18.81
N SER A 109 5.25 -17.25 18.57
CA SER A 109 6.13 -17.97 19.50
C SER A 109 6.44 -17.22 20.80
N GLU A 110 6.29 -15.90 20.84
CA GLU A 110 6.67 -15.05 21.97
C GLU A 110 5.51 -14.77 22.95
N GLN A 111 4.51 -15.66 23.00
CA GLN A 111 3.39 -15.48 23.91
C GLN A 111 3.77 -15.74 25.37
N ILE A 112 3.20 -14.96 26.28
CA ILE A 112 3.31 -15.21 27.71
C ILE A 112 2.69 -16.57 28.08
N PRO A 113 3.24 -17.28 29.10
CA PRO A 113 2.62 -18.49 29.62
C PRO A 113 1.15 -18.25 30.01
N ASN A 114 0.29 -19.21 29.73
CA ASN A 114 -1.15 -19.17 30.03
C ASN A 114 -1.91 -18.00 29.38
N SER A 115 -1.40 -17.44 28.27
CA SER A 115 -2.04 -16.33 27.54
C SER A 115 -3.54 -16.55 27.32
N ARG A 116 -3.94 -17.75 26.89
CA ARG A 116 -5.34 -18.11 26.62
C ARG A 116 -6.23 -17.94 27.85
N GLU A 117 -5.84 -18.47 29.00
CA GLU A 117 -6.63 -18.35 30.24
C GLU A 117 -6.71 -16.89 30.70
N ILE A 118 -5.57 -16.19 30.73
CA ILE A 118 -5.45 -14.81 31.16
C ILE A 118 -6.39 -13.90 30.37
N TYR A 119 -6.35 -13.98 29.03
CA TYR A 119 -7.18 -13.11 28.19
C TYR A 119 -8.66 -13.49 28.22
N ARG A 120 -9.00 -14.76 28.39
CA ARG A 120 -10.41 -15.17 28.55
C ARG A 120 -11.00 -14.66 29.86
N GLN A 121 -10.29 -14.83 30.97
CA GLN A 121 -10.70 -14.30 32.28
C GLN A 121 -10.85 -12.77 32.23
N LYS A 122 -9.87 -12.06 31.67
CA LYS A 122 -9.91 -10.59 31.52
C LYS A 122 -11.11 -10.08 30.72
N ASN A 123 -11.64 -10.88 29.80
CA ASN A 123 -12.79 -10.51 28.95
C ASN A 123 -14.09 -11.21 29.37
N GLY A 124 -14.13 -11.91 30.52
CA GLY A 124 -15.33 -12.60 31.01
C GLY A 124 -15.78 -13.79 30.15
N ILE A 125 -14.87 -14.39 29.37
CA ILE A 125 -15.17 -15.50 28.47
C ILE A 125 -14.92 -16.83 29.19
N LYS A 126 -15.94 -17.69 29.27
CA LYS A 126 -15.86 -19.01 29.92
C LYS A 126 -15.06 -19.99 29.08
N GLU A 127 -14.44 -20.99 29.70
CA GLU A 127 -13.53 -21.93 29.05
C GLU A 127 -14.12 -22.63 27.81
N GLN A 128 -15.39 -23.01 27.86
CA GLN A 128 -16.09 -23.75 26.79
C GLN A 128 -16.78 -22.87 25.74
N GLN A 129 -16.68 -21.54 25.85
CA GLN A 129 -17.29 -20.62 24.87
C GLN A 129 -16.46 -20.53 23.59
N ASN A 130 -17.09 -20.70 22.44
CA ASN A 130 -16.43 -20.40 21.16
C ASN A 130 -16.29 -18.89 20.98
N LEU A 131 -15.11 -18.44 20.55
CA LEU A 131 -14.82 -17.03 20.29
C LEU A 131 -14.36 -16.87 18.83
N LEU A 132 -14.96 -15.92 18.13
CA LEU A 132 -14.46 -15.40 16.87
C LEU A 132 -13.97 -13.97 17.10
N LEU A 133 -12.70 -13.69 16.81
CA LEU A 133 -12.11 -12.35 16.91
C LEU A 133 -11.77 -11.85 15.50
N GLN A 134 -12.24 -10.65 15.19
CA GLN A 134 -11.93 -9.96 13.95
C GLN A 134 -11.06 -8.73 14.28
N VAL A 135 -9.86 -8.67 13.71
CA VAL A 135 -8.92 -7.56 13.91
C VAL A 135 -8.65 -6.90 12.58
N GLY A 136 -9.03 -5.62 12.45
CA GLY A 136 -8.79 -4.85 11.24
C GLY A 136 -9.25 -3.41 11.39
N SER A 137 -8.87 -2.58 10.42
CA SER A 137 -9.41 -1.25 10.19
C SER A 137 -10.08 -1.22 8.82
N ASP A 138 -11.02 -0.28 8.60
CA ASP A 138 -11.83 -0.20 7.38
C ASP A 138 -12.70 -1.45 7.15
N PHE A 139 -13.73 -1.59 8.00
CA PHE A 139 -14.54 -2.80 8.17
C PHE A 139 -15.24 -3.27 6.90
N GLY A 140 -15.73 -2.35 6.06
CA GLY A 140 -16.42 -2.71 4.81
C GLY A 140 -15.47 -3.36 3.81
N ARG A 141 -14.23 -2.85 3.67
CA ARG A 141 -13.22 -3.49 2.82
C ARG A 141 -12.75 -4.83 3.39
N LYS A 142 -12.77 -4.98 4.72
CA LYS A 142 -12.42 -6.21 5.42
C LYS A 142 -13.57 -7.23 5.51
N GLY A 143 -14.78 -6.86 5.09
CA GLY A 143 -15.94 -7.75 5.04
C GLY A 143 -16.47 -8.14 6.42
N VAL A 144 -16.22 -7.31 7.45
CA VAL A 144 -16.69 -7.58 8.83
C VAL A 144 -18.21 -7.68 8.85
N ASP A 145 -18.89 -6.86 8.07
CA ASP A 145 -20.33 -6.84 7.84
C ASP A 145 -20.89 -8.17 7.30
N ARG A 146 -20.08 -8.99 6.63
CA ARG A 146 -20.50 -10.29 6.06
C ARG A 146 -20.34 -11.46 7.02
N SER A 147 -19.71 -11.21 8.17
CA SER A 147 -19.30 -12.24 9.13
C SER A 147 -19.96 -12.10 10.51
N ILE A 148 -20.79 -11.07 10.66
CA ILE A 148 -21.66 -10.80 11.82
C ILE A 148 -23.10 -10.99 11.35
#